data_AF-A0A6N4AAL4-F1
#
_entry.id   AF-A0A6N4AAL4-F1
#
_cell.length_a   1.000
_cell.length_b   1.000
_cell.length_c   1.000
_cell.angle_alpha   90.00
_cell.angle_beta   90.00
_cell.angle_gamma   90.00
#
_symmetry.space_group_name_H-M   'P 1'
#
loop_
_entity.id
_entity.type
_entity.pdbx_description
1 polymer ?
#
loop_
_entity_poly.entity_id
_entity_poly.type
_entity_poly.pdbx_seq_one_letter_code
_entity_poly.pdbx_strand_id
1 'polypeptide(L)'
;MINNYLTKKLFGVLLPLLFLSTKGNAQYTVSAIPHQAYTLISPTPLFNVDDRNSPVITLPFNFTFYGNTYNQLVVSSNGYIDFRTNLANQNGPWQITTPIPNAGFGIKNAILACYHDLNNSGGTGTISYSIVGAAPYRKFILMFINQPQYGPCSTQKSTFQAVLYETLNTIDVQIISKPSCTAWNNGMAVTGIVNETGTIALTPPGRNSGSWSATQEGWRFSLPSEVNTYKYTKCDANSDGLETFNLQVVKDDLAAPNMEFYETLADLYNQVSPIMLTYSNLYPDQTIYAENNGQVTKVILRAINCNVDYDLDTVATASEDLNGDGNLENDDTDGDGIPNFLDNDDDGDMVLTSFEYVFTSGRNSDAANSALDTDNDGIPNYLDNDDDGDGVLTINEDYNRNNNPADDDTNNNGLPDFLERAVALGVNEHALNNLISLYPNPASNLLNIDNRTNEVISNIAIYSINGMLVKQVPNAANVTSIPVSELQTGMYFVKMEVGNQVMNYKFIKK
;
A
#
# COMPACT_ATOMS: atom_id res chain seq x y z
N MET A 1 33.13 1.22 5.73
CA MET A 1 33.55 0.21 6.74
C MET A 1 32.31 -0.43 7.29
N ILE A 2 32.20 -1.73 7.09
CA ILE A 2 31.12 -2.66 7.45
C ILE A 2 30.70 -2.52 8.92
N ASN A 3 29.39 -2.65 9.21
CA ASN A 3 28.90 -3.44 10.35
C ASN A 3 27.41 -3.86 10.22
N ASN A 4 27.26 -5.14 9.88
CA ASN A 4 26.11 -6.03 10.07
C ASN A 4 25.50 -6.00 11.48
N TYR A 5 24.20 -6.30 11.59
CA TYR A 5 23.67 -7.13 12.69
C TYR A 5 22.49 -8.02 12.25
N LEU A 6 22.80 -9.29 11.95
CA LEU A 6 21.88 -10.41 12.03
C LEU A 6 21.97 -11.11 13.42
N THR A 7 20.87 -11.79 13.78
CA THR A 7 20.72 -12.92 14.71
C THR A 7 20.40 -12.68 16.20
N LYS A 8 19.21 -13.14 16.62
CA LYS A 8 19.06 -13.98 17.82
C LYS A 8 17.81 -14.87 17.76
N LYS A 9 18.06 -16.18 17.91
CA LYS A 9 17.10 -17.29 17.97
C LYS A 9 16.04 -17.11 19.07
N LEU A 10 14.76 -17.32 18.76
CA LEU A 10 13.73 -17.64 19.76
C LEU A 10 13.33 -19.11 19.67
N PHE A 11 13.46 -19.83 20.78
CA PHE A 11 12.84 -21.13 21.01
C PHE A 11 11.33 -20.91 21.26
N GLY A 12 10.49 -21.38 20.33
CA GLY A 12 9.03 -21.43 20.49
C GLY A 12 8.55 -22.83 20.82
N VAL A 13 7.87 -22.99 21.96
CA VAL A 13 7.17 -24.24 22.33
C VAL A 13 5.95 -24.40 21.43
N LEU A 14 5.89 -25.51 20.70
CA LEU A 14 4.82 -25.86 19.75
C LEU A 14 3.56 -26.29 20.50
N LEU A 15 2.44 -25.58 20.29
CA LEU A 15 1.09 -26.06 20.61
C LEU A 15 0.39 -26.39 19.29
N PRO A 16 -0.03 -27.64 19.01
CA PRO A 16 -0.63 -27.96 17.73
C PRO A 16 -2.10 -27.48 17.74
N LEU A 17 -2.39 -26.41 17.00
CA LEU A 17 -3.77 -26.14 16.58
C LEU A 17 -4.06 -26.99 15.34
N LEU A 18 -4.90 -28.01 15.49
CA LEU A 18 -5.55 -28.68 14.38
C LEU A 18 -6.44 -27.67 13.64
N PHE A 19 -6.07 -27.28 12.43
CA PHE A 19 -7.00 -26.67 11.50
C PHE A 19 -7.71 -27.76 10.70
N LEU A 20 -8.99 -27.98 11.00
CA LEU A 20 -9.90 -28.55 10.02
C LEU A 20 -10.13 -27.49 8.94
N SER A 21 -9.70 -27.80 7.71
CA SER A 21 -10.07 -27.08 6.50
C SER A 21 -11.59 -27.11 6.31
N THR A 22 -12.24 -26.03 6.73
CA THR A 22 -13.48 -25.56 6.10
C THR A 22 -13.05 -24.43 5.17
N LYS A 23 -13.70 -24.26 4.00
CA LYS A 23 -13.44 -23.12 3.09
C LYS A 23 -13.59 -21.81 3.88
N GLY A 24 -12.49 -21.31 4.41
CA GLY A 24 -12.45 -20.27 5.43
C GLY A 24 -12.43 -18.90 4.77
N ASN A 25 -13.35 -18.03 5.20
CA ASN A 25 -13.41 -16.64 4.77
C ASN A 25 -12.03 -15.98 4.90
N ALA A 26 -11.42 -15.63 3.77
CA ALA A 26 -10.17 -14.88 3.79
C ALA A 26 -10.39 -13.53 4.48
N GLN A 27 -9.62 -13.23 5.52
CA GLN A 27 -9.73 -11.99 6.29
C GLN A 27 -8.86 -10.93 5.65
N TYR A 28 -9.45 -9.96 4.98
CA TYR A 28 -8.71 -8.82 4.43
C TYR A 28 -8.22 -7.88 5.55
N THR A 29 -7.15 -7.15 5.28
CA THR A 29 -6.77 -5.92 5.99
C THR A 29 -7.13 -4.70 5.15
N VAL A 30 -7.19 -3.53 5.80
CA VAL A 30 -7.33 -2.23 5.11
C VAL A 30 -6.34 -1.25 5.73
N SER A 31 -5.53 -0.61 4.88
CA SER A 31 -4.55 0.41 5.27
C SER A 31 -4.70 1.64 4.39
N ALA A 32 -4.41 2.81 4.95
CA ALA A 32 -4.17 4.00 4.14
C ALA A 32 -2.87 3.77 3.35
N ILE A 33 -2.86 4.25 2.11
CA ILE A 33 -1.67 4.27 1.25
C ILE A 33 -1.54 5.68 0.65
N PRO A 34 -0.33 6.07 0.20
CA PRO A 34 -0.14 7.27 -0.60
C PRO A 34 -1.12 7.37 -1.77
N HIS A 35 -1.42 8.59 -2.19
CA HIS A 35 -2.30 8.79 -3.33
C HIS A 35 -1.52 8.61 -4.62
N GLN A 36 -1.80 7.52 -5.32
CA GLN A 36 -1.17 7.21 -6.59
C GLN A 36 -2.20 7.30 -7.71
N ALA A 37 -1.90 8.07 -8.76
CA ALA A 37 -2.80 8.23 -9.90
C ALA A 37 -2.41 7.28 -11.04
N TYR A 38 -3.22 6.25 -11.26
CA TYR A 38 -2.97 5.29 -12.35
C TYR A 38 -3.43 5.82 -13.71
N THR A 39 -2.70 5.47 -14.76
CA THR A 39 -3.06 5.84 -16.13
C THR A 39 -3.74 4.69 -16.88
N LEU A 40 -4.73 5.01 -17.72
CA LEU A 40 -5.36 4.03 -18.62
C LEU A 40 -4.64 3.98 -19.97
N ILE A 41 -4.30 2.79 -20.44
CA ILE A 41 -3.77 2.55 -21.80
C ILE A 41 -4.85 1.94 -22.68
N SER A 42 -5.16 2.63 -23.79
CA SER A 42 -6.23 2.22 -24.73
C SER A 42 -7.56 1.91 -24.00
N PRO A 43 -8.14 2.90 -23.30
CA PRO A 43 -9.27 2.69 -22.39
C PRO A 43 -10.48 2.09 -23.11
N THR A 44 -11.06 1.05 -22.52
CA THR A 44 -12.35 0.50 -22.94
C THR A 44 -13.47 1.27 -22.23
N PRO A 45 -14.30 2.05 -22.95
CA PRO A 45 -15.45 2.72 -22.35
C PRO A 45 -16.53 1.69 -22.03
N LEU A 46 -17.21 1.87 -20.89
CA LEU A 46 -18.20 0.90 -20.43
C LEU A 46 -19.62 1.21 -20.91
N PHE A 47 -20.18 2.34 -20.50
CA PHE A 47 -21.54 2.78 -20.86
C PHE A 47 -21.77 4.22 -20.38
N ASN A 48 -22.86 4.84 -20.83
CA ASN A 48 -23.33 6.19 -20.47
C ASN A 48 -24.80 6.19 -20.01
N VAL A 49 -25.20 5.08 -19.39
CA VAL A 49 -26.56 4.89 -18.87
C VAL A 49 -26.49 4.90 -17.36
N ASP A 50 -27.38 5.68 -16.77
CA ASP A 50 -27.49 5.82 -15.33
C ASP A 50 -28.07 4.55 -14.68
N ASP A 51 -27.68 4.31 -13.42
CA ASP A 51 -28.10 3.15 -12.62
C ASP A 51 -27.98 1.81 -13.35
N ARG A 52 -26.90 1.60 -14.10
CA ARG A 52 -26.70 0.42 -14.96
C ARG A 52 -25.41 -0.30 -14.58
N ASN A 53 -25.44 -1.62 -14.64
CA ASN A 53 -24.23 -2.44 -14.64
C ASN A 53 -23.74 -2.70 -16.08
N SER A 54 -22.43 -2.77 -16.26
CA SER A 54 -21.78 -3.11 -17.53
C SER A 54 -22.26 -4.47 -18.08
N PRO A 55 -22.00 -4.75 -19.37
CA PRO A 55 -21.82 -6.13 -19.82
C PRO A 55 -20.77 -6.86 -18.97
N VAL A 56 -20.74 -8.20 -19.04
CA VAL A 56 -19.69 -8.98 -18.37
C VAL A 56 -18.34 -8.59 -18.92
N ILE A 57 -17.42 -8.21 -18.02
CA ILE A 57 -16.01 -7.96 -18.33
C ILE A 57 -15.25 -9.23 -17.95
N THR A 58 -14.48 -9.78 -18.90
CA THR A 58 -13.62 -10.94 -18.64
C THR A 58 -12.21 -10.45 -18.34
N LEU A 59 -11.71 -10.75 -17.15
CA LEU A 59 -10.32 -10.55 -16.78
C LEU A 59 -9.47 -11.59 -17.51
N PRO A 60 -8.30 -11.23 -18.06
CA PRO A 60 -7.41 -12.19 -18.69
C PRO A 60 -6.59 -12.97 -17.64
N PHE A 61 -6.93 -12.81 -16.36
CA PHE A 61 -6.34 -13.45 -15.21
C PHE A 61 -7.41 -13.85 -14.18
N ASN A 62 -7.01 -14.71 -13.25
CA ASN A 62 -7.81 -15.08 -12.10
C ASN A 62 -7.55 -14.11 -10.95
N PHE A 63 -8.61 -13.65 -10.29
CA PHE A 63 -8.56 -12.79 -9.12
C PHE A 63 -9.27 -13.47 -7.95
N THR A 64 -8.61 -13.56 -6.80
CA THR A 64 -9.14 -14.19 -5.59
C THR A 64 -9.80 -13.14 -4.72
N PHE A 65 -11.12 -13.27 -4.55
CA PHE A 65 -11.93 -12.38 -3.71
C PHE A 65 -12.74 -13.17 -2.67
N TYR A 66 -12.50 -12.88 -1.39
CA TYR A 66 -13.09 -13.62 -0.24
C TYR A 66 -12.96 -15.16 -0.37
N GLY A 67 -11.81 -15.63 -0.84
CA GLY A 67 -11.52 -17.06 -1.00
C GLY A 67 -12.17 -17.75 -2.21
N ASN A 68 -12.86 -16.98 -3.07
CA ASN A 68 -13.37 -17.46 -4.35
C ASN A 68 -12.53 -16.89 -5.49
N THR A 69 -12.36 -17.68 -6.55
CA THR A 69 -11.62 -17.25 -7.75
C THR A 69 -12.60 -16.75 -8.80
N TYR A 70 -12.36 -15.54 -9.30
CA TYR A 70 -13.13 -14.90 -10.35
C TYR A 70 -12.23 -14.52 -11.52
N ASN A 71 -12.73 -14.67 -12.74
CA ASN A 71 -12.12 -14.09 -13.94
C ASN A 71 -13.13 -13.24 -14.71
N GLN A 72 -14.28 -12.94 -14.09
CA GLN A 72 -15.33 -12.12 -14.67
C GLN A 72 -15.94 -11.23 -13.60
N LEU A 73 -16.32 -10.03 -14.00
CA LEU A 73 -16.96 -9.04 -13.15
C LEU A 73 -17.93 -8.17 -13.96
N VAL A 74 -18.72 -7.37 -13.25
CA VAL A 74 -19.47 -6.25 -13.81
C VAL A 74 -19.16 -4.98 -13.03
N VAL A 75 -19.28 -3.83 -13.68
CA VAL A 75 -19.05 -2.51 -13.09
C VAL A 75 -20.36 -1.73 -13.10
N SER A 76 -20.69 -1.08 -11.98
CA SER A 76 -21.84 -0.20 -11.88
C SER A 76 -21.51 1.25 -12.22
N SER A 77 -22.46 2.00 -12.77
CA SER A 77 -22.36 3.47 -12.89
C SER A 77 -22.10 4.16 -11.56
N ASN A 78 -22.47 3.53 -10.44
CA ASN A 78 -22.45 4.13 -9.11
C ASN A 78 -21.16 3.86 -8.33
N GLY A 79 -20.06 3.48 -9.00
CA GLY A 79 -18.74 3.44 -8.36
C GLY A 79 -18.37 2.14 -7.63
N TYR A 80 -18.84 0.99 -8.13
CA TYR A 80 -18.47 -0.32 -7.58
C TYR A 80 -18.29 -1.40 -8.65
N ILE A 81 -17.50 -2.41 -8.30
CA ILE A 81 -17.30 -3.68 -9.03
C ILE A 81 -18.11 -4.76 -8.32
N ASP A 82 -18.80 -5.62 -9.07
CA ASP A 82 -19.57 -6.74 -8.54
C ASP A 82 -19.19 -8.03 -9.28
N PHE A 83 -18.86 -9.09 -8.54
CA PHE A 83 -18.47 -10.37 -9.11
C PHE A 83 -19.68 -11.26 -9.49
N ARG A 84 -20.92 -10.83 -9.21
CA ARG A 84 -22.16 -11.52 -9.61
C ARG A 84 -22.54 -11.16 -11.04
N THR A 85 -21.95 -11.86 -12.01
CA THR A 85 -22.10 -11.57 -13.46
C THR A 85 -23.53 -11.70 -13.98
N ASN A 86 -24.43 -12.39 -13.27
CA ASN A 86 -25.86 -12.42 -13.60
C ASN A 86 -26.52 -11.02 -13.54
N LEU A 87 -25.87 -10.02 -12.93
CA LEU A 87 -26.33 -8.64 -12.89
C LEU A 87 -25.93 -7.81 -14.12
N ALA A 88 -25.21 -8.40 -15.09
CA ALA A 88 -24.78 -7.71 -16.30
C ALA A 88 -25.96 -7.08 -17.06
N ASN A 89 -25.80 -5.83 -17.47
CA ASN A 89 -26.81 -5.00 -18.14
C ASN A 89 -28.11 -4.75 -17.31
N GLN A 90 -28.18 -5.20 -16.06
CA GLN A 90 -29.33 -4.93 -15.19
C GLN A 90 -29.19 -3.58 -14.49
N ASN A 91 -30.30 -3.11 -13.89
CA ASN A 91 -30.24 -1.90 -13.08
C ASN A 91 -29.40 -2.17 -11.82
N GLY A 92 -28.51 -1.25 -11.47
CA GLY A 92 -27.73 -1.29 -10.24
C GLY A 92 -28.39 -0.43 -9.14
N PRO A 93 -28.32 -0.83 -7.86
CA PRO A 93 -28.68 0.06 -6.76
C PRO A 93 -27.78 1.29 -6.68
N TRP A 94 -28.37 2.41 -6.26
CA TRP A 94 -27.71 3.68 -5.93
C TRP A 94 -27.90 4.08 -4.46
N GLN A 95 -28.98 3.60 -3.83
CA GLN A 95 -29.37 4.03 -2.49
C GLN A 95 -28.50 3.37 -1.41
N ILE A 96 -28.08 4.16 -0.44
CA ILE A 96 -27.40 3.70 0.79
C ILE A 96 -28.31 4.00 1.98
N THR A 97 -28.90 2.96 2.56
CA THR A 97 -29.79 3.08 3.73
C THR A 97 -29.17 2.54 5.02
N THR A 98 -28.15 1.70 4.91
CA THR A 98 -27.49 1.05 6.06
C THR A 98 -25.99 0.89 5.80
N PRO A 99 -25.14 0.93 6.85
CA PRO A 99 -23.73 0.59 6.72
C PRO A 99 -23.53 -0.91 6.44
N ILE A 100 -22.30 -1.29 6.06
CA ILE A 100 -21.85 -2.67 5.90
C ILE A 100 -20.97 -3.12 7.08
N PRO A 101 -20.91 -4.42 7.43
CA PRO A 101 -21.63 -5.54 6.82
C PRO A 101 -23.12 -5.51 7.16
N ASN A 102 -23.95 -5.86 6.18
CA ASN A 102 -25.37 -6.06 6.37
C ASN A 102 -25.91 -7.03 5.30
N ALA A 103 -26.51 -8.15 5.71
CA ALA A 103 -27.06 -9.14 4.78
C ALA A 103 -28.23 -8.60 3.93
N GLY A 104 -28.88 -7.52 4.35
CA GLY A 104 -29.89 -6.79 3.60
C GLY A 104 -29.32 -5.70 2.67
N PHE A 105 -28.01 -5.44 2.70
CA PHE A 105 -27.38 -4.52 1.76
C PHE A 105 -27.50 -5.09 0.33
N GLY A 106 -28.02 -4.28 -0.59
CA GLY A 106 -28.37 -4.73 -1.95
C GLY A 106 -27.16 -5.12 -2.80
N ILE A 107 -25.99 -4.55 -2.50
CA ILE A 107 -24.72 -4.84 -3.17
C ILE A 107 -23.96 -5.87 -2.33
N LYS A 108 -23.48 -6.94 -2.96
CA LYS A 108 -22.77 -8.04 -2.31
C LYS A 108 -21.74 -8.59 -3.27
N ASN A 109 -20.76 -9.33 -2.75
CA ASN A 109 -19.66 -9.86 -3.56
C ASN A 109 -19.00 -8.77 -4.39
N ALA A 110 -18.68 -7.64 -3.75
CA ALA A 110 -18.42 -6.39 -4.44
C ALA A 110 -17.30 -5.59 -3.78
N ILE A 111 -16.65 -4.78 -4.61
CA ILE A 111 -15.68 -3.76 -4.23
C ILE A 111 -16.37 -2.42 -4.46
N LEU A 112 -16.73 -1.76 -3.35
CA LEU A 112 -17.29 -0.42 -3.33
C LEU A 112 -16.12 0.55 -3.35
N ALA A 113 -15.63 0.92 -4.53
CA ALA A 113 -14.48 1.82 -4.65
C ALA A 113 -14.82 3.20 -4.08
N CYS A 114 -15.93 3.78 -4.57
CA CYS A 114 -16.44 5.02 -4.04
C CYS A 114 -17.96 5.06 -4.28
N TYR A 115 -18.67 4.11 -3.67
CA TYR A 115 -20.09 3.90 -3.93
C TYR A 115 -20.92 5.08 -3.43
N HIS A 116 -21.60 5.75 -4.36
CA HIS A 116 -22.65 6.72 -4.14
C HIS A 116 -23.43 6.92 -5.44
N ASP A 117 -24.54 7.65 -5.36
CA ASP A 117 -25.39 7.91 -6.52
C ASP A 117 -24.72 8.91 -7.48
N LEU A 118 -24.23 8.37 -8.60
CA LEU A 118 -23.52 9.08 -9.66
C LEU A 118 -24.42 9.14 -10.88
N ASN A 119 -24.33 10.21 -11.64
CA ASN A 119 -25.10 10.39 -12.86
C ASN A 119 -24.18 10.32 -14.08
N ASN A 120 -24.28 9.21 -14.82
CA ASN A 120 -23.55 9.03 -16.07
C ASN A 120 -24.45 9.17 -17.32
N SER A 121 -25.67 9.71 -17.16
CA SER A 121 -26.60 9.94 -18.27
C SER A 121 -26.12 11.06 -19.20
N GLY A 122 -26.43 10.93 -20.50
CA GLY A 122 -26.14 12.00 -21.46
C GLY A 122 -24.65 12.18 -21.79
N GLY A 123 -23.77 11.27 -21.34
CA GLY A 123 -22.33 11.31 -21.63
C GLY A 123 -21.55 12.30 -20.79
N THR A 124 -22.06 12.67 -19.61
CA THR A 124 -21.30 13.47 -18.64
C THR A 124 -20.32 12.61 -17.84
N GLY A 125 -19.06 13.02 -17.78
CA GLY A 125 -18.00 12.20 -17.18
C GLY A 125 -17.67 10.96 -18.03
N THR A 126 -16.70 10.16 -17.61
CA THR A 126 -16.39 8.88 -18.25
C THR A 126 -16.22 7.75 -17.24
N ILE A 127 -16.60 6.54 -17.63
CA ILE A 127 -16.29 5.29 -16.92
C ILE A 127 -15.61 4.37 -17.92
N SER A 128 -14.38 4.00 -17.63
CA SER A 128 -13.55 3.18 -18.51
C SER A 128 -12.58 2.34 -17.71
N TYR A 129 -12.07 1.28 -18.32
CA TYR A 129 -11.02 0.47 -17.72
C TYR A 129 -9.89 0.18 -18.72
N SER A 130 -8.78 -0.29 -18.19
CA SER A 130 -7.66 -0.85 -18.96
C SER A 130 -7.07 -2.04 -18.22
N ILE A 131 -6.39 -2.90 -18.97
CA ILE A 131 -5.52 -3.93 -18.42
C ILE A 131 -4.11 -3.53 -18.81
N VAL A 132 -3.25 -3.31 -17.83
CA VAL A 132 -1.85 -2.91 -18.01
C VAL A 132 -0.93 -3.99 -17.45
N GLY A 133 0.37 -3.89 -17.76
CA GLY A 133 1.37 -4.91 -17.47
C GLY A 133 1.26 -6.15 -18.37
N ALA A 134 2.05 -7.18 -18.05
CA ALA A 134 2.04 -8.46 -18.73
C ALA A 134 1.77 -9.61 -17.75
N ALA A 135 1.35 -10.78 -18.23
CA ALA A 135 1.21 -11.92 -17.33
C ALA A 135 2.59 -12.27 -16.71
N PRO A 136 2.66 -12.62 -15.42
CA PRO A 136 1.56 -12.80 -14.47
C PRO A 136 1.27 -11.57 -13.58
N TYR A 137 1.80 -10.40 -13.90
CA TYR A 137 1.56 -9.16 -13.16
C TYR A 137 0.77 -8.14 -13.98
N ARG A 138 -0.49 -8.49 -14.28
CA ARG A 138 -1.41 -7.51 -14.86
C ARG A 138 -2.17 -6.76 -13.78
N LYS A 139 -2.48 -5.50 -14.06
CA LYS A 139 -3.40 -4.69 -13.26
C LYS A 139 -4.67 -4.44 -14.08
N PHE A 140 -5.85 -4.66 -13.49
CA PHE A 140 -7.10 -4.12 -14.01
C PHE A 140 -7.35 -2.79 -13.33
N ILE A 141 -7.33 -1.70 -14.10
CA ILE A 141 -7.55 -0.34 -13.61
C ILE A 141 -8.92 0.13 -14.09
N LEU A 142 -9.83 0.39 -13.17
CA LEU A 142 -11.14 0.99 -13.42
C LEU A 142 -11.11 2.45 -13.01
N MET A 143 -11.55 3.33 -13.90
CA MET A 143 -11.52 4.78 -13.69
C MET A 143 -12.88 5.42 -13.89
N PHE A 144 -13.26 6.25 -12.93
CA PHE A 144 -14.39 7.18 -13.01
C PHE A 144 -13.79 8.58 -13.08
N ILE A 145 -14.02 9.31 -14.18
CA ILE A 145 -13.51 10.68 -14.36
C ILE A 145 -14.67 11.65 -14.40
N ASN A 146 -14.59 12.72 -13.60
CA ASN A 146 -15.48 13.87 -13.68
C ASN A 146 -16.98 13.47 -13.62
N GLN A 147 -17.29 12.41 -12.88
CA GLN A 147 -18.64 11.83 -12.79
C GLN A 147 -19.52 12.74 -11.93
N PRO A 148 -20.55 13.39 -12.50
CA PRO A 148 -21.46 14.21 -11.71
C PRO A 148 -22.19 13.37 -10.66
N GLN A 149 -22.44 13.96 -9.49
CA GLN A 149 -23.36 13.35 -8.53
C GLN A 149 -24.81 13.55 -8.98
N TYR A 150 -25.70 12.64 -8.62
CA TYR A 150 -27.07 12.68 -9.11
C TYR A 150 -27.89 13.89 -8.59
N GLY A 151 -28.88 14.30 -9.38
CA GLY A 151 -29.93 15.22 -8.96
C GLY A 151 -29.43 16.65 -8.65
N PRO A 152 -29.82 17.23 -7.50
CA PRO A 152 -29.38 18.58 -7.09
C PRO A 152 -27.86 18.74 -6.97
N CYS A 153 -27.11 17.63 -6.96
CA CYS A 153 -25.66 17.61 -6.79
C CYS A 153 -24.87 17.58 -8.11
N SER A 154 -25.52 17.79 -9.25
CA SER A 154 -24.91 17.65 -10.58
C SER A 154 -23.71 18.57 -10.89
N THR A 155 -23.50 19.63 -10.09
CA THR A 155 -22.30 20.48 -10.20
C THR A 155 -21.08 19.88 -9.51
N GLN A 156 -21.29 18.98 -8.53
CA GLN A 156 -20.24 18.25 -7.86
C GLN A 156 -19.84 17.04 -8.71
N LYS A 157 -18.52 16.86 -8.93
CA LYS A 157 -17.98 15.77 -9.73
C LYS A 157 -17.01 14.94 -8.90
N SER A 158 -17.11 13.63 -9.01
CA SER A 158 -16.22 12.69 -8.36
C SER A 158 -15.27 12.07 -9.40
N THR A 159 -14.00 11.92 -9.03
CA THR A 159 -12.96 11.24 -9.80
C THR A 159 -12.23 10.27 -8.87
N PHE A 160 -12.20 8.99 -9.25
CA PHE A 160 -11.60 7.92 -8.45
C PHE A 160 -11.31 6.68 -9.30
N GLN A 161 -10.49 5.79 -8.76
CA GLN A 161 -10.01 4.58 -9.40
C GLN A 161 -10.14 3.37 -8.47
N ALA A 162 -10.23 2.19 -9.07
CA ALA A 162 -10.04 0.91 -8.40
C ALA A 162 -9.05 0.06 -9.21
N VAL A 163 -8.06 -0.50 -8.54
CA VAL A 163 -7.00 -1.31 -9.15
C VAL A 163 -7.05 -2.71 -8.57
N LEU A 164 -7.07 -3.73 -9.45
CA LEU A 164 -6.97 -5.14 -9.07
C LEU A 164 -5.66 -5.71 -9.60
N TYR A 165 -4.83 -6.23 -8.70
CA TYR A 165 -3.54 -6.82 -9.04
C TYR A 165 -3.69 -8.34 -9.23
N GLU A 166 -3.27 -8.87 -10.38
CA GLU A 166 -3.37 -10.29 -10.74
C GLU A 166 -2.70 -11.21 -9.70
N THR A 167 -1.39 -11.08 -9.54
CA THR A 167 -0.61 -12.00 -8.69
C THR A 167 -0.78 -11.68 -7.21
N LEU A 168 -0.82 -10.39 -6.85
CA LEU A 168 -0.92 -9.97 -5.45
C LEU A 168 -2.32 -10.20 -4.88
N ASN A 169 -3.36 -10.21 -5.72
CA ASN A 169 -4.77 -10.24 -5.30
C ASN A 169 -5.16 -9.08 -4.36
N THR A 170 -4.36 -8.01 -4.37
CA THR A 170 -4.57 -6.75 -3.67
C THR A 170 -5.58 -5.89 -4.43
N ILE A 171 -6.27 -5.02 -3.71
CA ILE A 171 -7.20 -4.04 -4.26
C ILE A 171 -6.78 -2.67 -3.76
N ASP A 172 -6.48 -1.75 -4.67
CA ASP A 172 -6.31 -0.34 -4.32
C ASP A 172 -7.53 0.47 -4.76
N VAL A 173 -7.88 1.45 -3.93
CA VAL A 173 -8.90 2.45 -4.20
C VAL A 173 -8.24 3.81 -4.05
N GLN A 174 -8.16 4.54 -5.16
CA GLN A 174 -7.54 5.86 -5.22
C GLN A 174 -8.60 6.92 -5.51
N ILE A 175 -8.87 7.80 -4.56
CA ILE A 175 -9.86 8.87 -4.65
C ILE A 175 -9.14 10.17 -4.95
N ILE A 176 -9.16 10.59 -6.22
CA ILE A 176 -8.57 11.86 -6.65
C ILE A 176 -9.40 13.02 -6.08
N SER A 177 -10.72 12.98 -6.26
CA SER A 177 -11.61 13.97 -5.69
C SER A 177 -13.01 13.41 -5.49
N LYS A 178 -13.55 13.66 -4.30
CA LYS A 178 -14.93 13.42 -3.94
C LYS A 178 -15.45 14.59 -3.11
N PRO A 179 -16.18 15.53 -3.70
CA PRO A 179 -16.94 16.51 -2.93
C PRO A 179 -18.11 15.84 -2.19
N SER A 180 -18.52 16.45 -1.07
CA SER A 180 -19.70 16.05 -0.31
C SER A 180 -20.92 16.88 -0.73
N CYS A 181 -22.07 16.23 -0.95
CA CYS A 181 -23.34 16.91 -1.24
C CYS A 181 -24.50 16.25 -0.48
N THR A 182 -25.03 16.93 0.54
CA THR A 182 -26.10 16.38 1.40
C THR A 182 -27.51 16.57 0.82
N ALA A 183 -27.65 17.35 -0.26
CA ALA A 183 -28.94 17.63 -0.90
C ALA A 183 -29.55 16.40 -1.60
N TRP A 184 -28.75 15.35 -1.83
CA TRP A 184 -29.19 14.08 -2.40
C TRP A 184 -28.73 12.91 -1.52
N ASN A 185 -29.64 11.98 -1.23
CA ASN A 185 -29.41 10.79 -0.39
C ASN A 185 -28.59 11.07 0.89
N ASN A 186 -28.77 12.25 1.52
CA ASN A 186 -28.00 12.75 2.66
C ASN A 186 -26.47 12.76 2.48
N GLY A 187 -25.97 12.74 1.23
CA GLY A 187 -24.54 12.67 0.91
C GLY A 187 -23.89 11.33 1.20
N MET A 188 -24.69 10.28 1.45
CA MET A 188 -24.20 8.96 1.84
C MET A 188 -23.26 8.39 0.78
N ALA A 189 -22.10 7.91 1.22
CA ALA A 189 -21.15 7.20 0.38
C ALA A 189 -20.41 6.10 1.14
N VAL A 190 -19.94 5.07 0.42
CA VAL A 190 -19.20 3.94 1.00
C VAL A 190 -17.95 3.63 0.19
N THR A 191 -16.82 3.49 0.87
CA THR A 191 -15.64 2.80 0.34
C THR A 191 -15.40 1.54 1.16
N GLY A 192 -15.21 0.39 0.51
CA GLY A 192 -15.04 -0.88 1.19
C GLY A 192 -15.26 -2.10 0.31
N ILE A 193 -15.10 -3.28 0.90
CA ILE A 193 -15.33 -4.57 0.26
C ILE A 193 -16.38 -5.36 1.03
N VAL A 194 -17.18 -6.15 0.33
CA VAL A 194 -18.26 -6.95 0.94
C VAL A 194 -18.35 -8.33 0.29
N ASN A 195 -18.45 -9.37 1.11
CA ASN A 195 -18.51 -10.76 0.66
C ASN A 195 -19.87 -11.11 0.01
N GLU A 196 -19.98 -12.33 -0.52
CA GLU A 196 -21.17 -12.80 -1.24
C GLU A 196 -22.47 -12.78 -0.42
N THR A 197 -22.39 -13.02 0.89
CA THR A 197 -23.57 -13.04 1.77
C THR A 197 -23.95 -11.65 2.27
N GLY A 198 -23.04 -10.68 2.22
CA GLY A 198 -23.17 -9.36 2.85
C GLY A 198 -22.88 -9.35 4.35
N THR A 199 -22.45 -10.49 4.93
CA THR A 199 -22.23 -10.64 6.37
C THR A 199 -20.79 -10.35 6.80
N ILE A 200 -19.86 -10.27 5.85
CA ILE A 200 -18.47 -9.91 6.08
C ILE A 200 -18.16 -8.75 5.16
N ALA A 201 -17.61 -7.69 5.72
CA ALA A 201 -17.20 -6.50 4.99
C ALA A 201 -16.03 -5.83 5.70
N LEU A 202 -15.29 -5.01 4.96
CA LEU A 202 -14.23 -4.18 5.49
C LEU A 202 -14.30 -2.79 4.85
N THR A 203 -14.12 -1.76 5.65
CA THR A 203 -14.19 -0.36 5.22
C THR A 203 -13.05 0.43 5.86
N PRO A 204 -12.44 1.38 5.15
CA PRO A 204 -11.55 2.34 5.78
C PRO A 204 -12.23 3.13 6.91
N PRO A 205 -11.44 3.68 7.84
CA PRO A 205 -11.94 4.56 8.90
C PRO A 205 -12.82 5.70 8.32
N GLY A 206 -14.04 5.84 8.83
CA GLY A 206 -14.94 6.93 8.40
C GLY A 206 -15.50 6.81 6.99
N ARG A 207 -15.35 5.67 6.30
CA ARG A 207 -15.87 5.43 4.95
C ARG A 207 -17.04 4.45 4.89
N ASN A 208 -17.61 4.09 6.04
CA ASN A 208 -18.72 3.13 6.15
C ASN A 208 -20.09 3.82 6.26
N SER A 209 -20.52 4.47 5.17
CA SER A 209 -21.68 5.36 5.09
C SER A 209 -21.46 6.75 5.72
N GLY A 210 -22.46 7.63 5.58
CA GLY A 210 -22.37 9.03 6.00
C GLY A 210 -21.91 9.95 4.87
N SER A 211 -22.00 11.25 5.14
CA SER A 211 -21.55 12.31 4.24
C SER A 211 -20.07 12.60 4.49
N TRP A 212 -19.24 12.40 3.49
CA TRP A 212 -17.80 12.67 3.56
C TRP A 212 -17.29 13.16 2.21
N SER A 213 -16.21 13.93 2.28
CA SER A 213 -15.40 14.34 1.14
C SER A 213 -13.99 13.79 1.28
N ALA A 214 -13.31 13.63 0.15
CA ALA A 214 -11.91 13.22 0.08
C ALA A 214 -11.24 13.88 -1.12
N THR A 215 -9.95 14.17 -1.01
CA THR A 215 -9.09 14.66 -2.08
C THR A 215 -7.78 13.89 -1.95
N GLN A 216 -7.30 13.31 -3.05
CA GLN A 216 -6.06 12.54 -3.12
C GLN A 216 -5.89 11.60 -1.92
N GLU A 217 -6.78 10.60 -1.85
CA GLU A 217 -6.86 9.64 -0.75
C GLU A 217 -6.78 8.21 -1.28
N GLY A 218 -5.83 7.43 -0.76
CA GLY A 218 -5.61 6.03 -1.15
C GLY A 218 -5.95 5.03 -0.05
N TRP A 219 -6.52 3.89 -0.44
CA TRP A 219 -6.79 2.75 0.45
C TRP A 219 -6.44 1.42 -0.21
N ARG A 220 -5.69 0.59 0.50
CA ARG A 220 -5.35 -0.77 0.09
C ARG A 220 -6.13 -1.80 0.87
N PHE A 221 -6.70 -2.80 0.17
CA PHE A 221 -7.25 -4.00 0.75
C PHE A 221 -6.42 -5.21 0.33
N SER A 222 -5.75 -5.82 1.30
CA SER A 222 -4.84 -6.94 1.05
C SER A 222 -5.33 -8.19 1.75
N LEU A 223 -5.05 -9.33 1.13
CA LEU A 223 -5.12 -10.61 1.82
C LEU A 223 -3.96 -10.69 2.83
N PRO A 224 -4.10 -11.47 3.93
CA PRO A 224 -2.97 -11.74 4.79
C PRO A 224 -1.88 -12.43 3.98
N SER A 225 -0.63 -12.02 4.18
CA SER A 225 0.51 -12.66 3.54
C SER A 225 0.47 -14.18 3.76
N GLU A 226 0.69 -14.96 2.71
CA GLU A 226 0.79 -16.41 2.84
C GLU A 226 1.94 -16.75 3.80
N VAL A 227 1.61 -17.31 4.96
CA VAL A 227 2.61 -17.66 5.97
C VAL A 227 3.63 -18.62 5.37
N ASN A 228 4.92 -18.34 5.59
CA ASN A 228 6.05 -19.13 5.07
C ASN A 228 6.06 -19.24 3.54
N THR A 229 5.74 -18.16 2.83
CA THR A 229 5.95 -18.07 1.38
C THR A 229 6.99 -17.01 1.08
N TYR A 230 7.95 -17.36 0.24
CA TYR A 230 8.95 -16.47 -0.33
C TYR A 230 8.75 -16.46 -1.85
N LYS A 231 8.85 -15.28 -2.46
CA LYS A 231 8.65 -15.11 -3.89
C LYS A 231 9.95 -14.59 -4.50
N TYR A 232 10.33 -15.18 -5.62
CA TYR A 232 11.54 -14.88 -6.34
C TYR A 232 11.18 -14.65 -7.81
N THR A 233 11.12 -13.39 -8.21
CA THR A 233 10.83 -12.99 -9.59
C THR A 233 12.08 -12.47 -10.26
N LYS A 234 12.39 -13.03 -11.43
CA LYS A 234 13.61 -12.74 -12.16
C LYS A 234 13.30 -12.35 -13.60
N CYS A 235 14.12 -11.47 -14.14
CA CYS A 235 14.10 -11.14 -15.56
C CYS A 235 14.47 -12.33 -16.44
N ASP A 236 13.61 -12.55 -17.42
CA ASP A 236 13.77 -13.49 -18.52
C ASP A 236 13.96 -12.71 -19.83
N ALA A 237 15.20 -12.72 -20.30
CA ALA A 237 15.61 -11.96 -21.48
C ALA A 237 15.10 -12.55 -22.80
N ASN A 238 14.79 -13.86 -22.85
CA ASN A 238 14.36 -14.54 -24.07
C ASN A 238 12.84 -14.81 -24.11
N SER A 239 12.15 -14.57 -22.99
CA SER A 239 10.72 -14.74 -22.80
C SER A 239 10.22 -16.17 -23.05
N ASP A 240 11.05 -17.19 -22.78
CA ASP A 240 10.68 -18.60 -22.83
C ASP A 240 10.07 -19.12 -21.51
N GLY A 241 10.12 -18.29 -20.46
CA GLY A 241 9.62 -18.54 -19.12
C GLY A 241 10.53 -19.43 -18.27
N LEU A 242 11.76 -19.71 -18.72
CA LEU A 242 12.72 -20.54 -18.01
C LEU A 242 13.97 -19.72 -17.71
N GLU A 243 14.28 -19.60 -16.43
CA GLU A 243 15.44 -18.90 -15.94
C GLU A 243 16.23 -19.70 -14.92
N THR A 244 17.48 -19.31 -14.73
CA THR A 244 18.35 -19.90 -13.71
C THR A 244 18.38 -19.00 -12.48
N PHE A 245 17.88 -19.54 -11.37
CA PHE A 245 17.79 -18.88 -10.07
C PHE A 245 19.00 -19.19 -9.20
N ASN A 246 19.45 -18.19 -8.44
CA ASN A 246 20.43 -18.34 -7.40
C ASN A 246 19.73 -18.44 -6.04
N LEU A 247 19.42 -19.65 -5.60
CA LEU A 247 18.72 -19.89 -4.33
C LEU A 247 19.53 -19.48 -3.09
N GLN A 248 20.79 -19.05 -3.25
CA GLN A 248 21.51 -18.38 -2.16
C GLN A 248 20.82 -17.07 -1.74
N VAL A 249 20.21 -16.34 -2.69
CA VAL A 249 19.43 -15.12 -2.41
C VAL A 249 18.33 -15.40 -1.39
N VAL A 250 17.55 -16.46 -1.61
CA VAL A 250 16.51 -16.91 -0.67
C VAL A 250 17.07 -17.18 0.74
N LYS A 251 18.28 -17.73 0.84
CA LYS A 251 18.93 -18.01 2.12
C LYS A 251 19.40 -16.74 2.81
N ASP A 252 19.89 -15.78 2.05
CA ASP A 252 20.42 -14.52 2.56
C ASP A 252 19.27 -13.64 3.07
N ASP A 253 18.20 -13.49 2.29
CA ASP A 253 17.00 -12.71 2.64
C ASP A 253 16.29 -13.28 3.88
N LEU A 254 16.15 -14.61 3.95
CA LEU A 254 15.52 -15.27 5.09
C LEU A 254 16.48 -15.49 6.27
N ALA A 255 17.72 -15.01 6.16
CA ALA A 255 18.79 -15.21 7.14
C ALA A 255 18.93 -16.69 7.58
N ALA A 256 18.83 -17.61 6.62
CA ALA A 256 18.71 -19.05 6.81
C ALA A 256 19.85 -19.82 6.10
N PRO A 257 21.10 -19.73 6.60
CA PRO A 257 22.28 -20.25 5.91
C PRO A 257 22.34 -21.77 5.78
N ASN A 258 21.57 -22.51 6.59
CA ASN A 258 21.49 -23.97 6.53
C ASN A 258 20.25 -24.49 5.79
N MET A 259 19.48 -23.59 5.18
CA MET A 259 18.29 -23.96 4.43
C MET A 259 18.65 -24.87 3.25
N GLU A 260 17.84 -25.91 3.08
CA GLU A 260 17.88 -26.86 1.96
C GLU A 260 16.61 -26.75 1.13
N PHE A 261 16.72 -27.02 -0.16
CA PHE A 261 15.63 -26.86 -1.12
C PHE A 261 15.27 -28.19 -1.77
N TYR A 262 14.01 -28.33 -2.13
CA TYR A 262 13.41 -29.53 -2.69
C TYR A 262 12.37 -29.14 -3.73
N GLU A 263 12.35 -29.82 -4.86
CA GLU A 263 11.38 -29.52 -5.93
C GLU A 263 9.94 -29.84 -5.51
N THR A 264 9.75 -30.89 -4.70
CA THR A 264 8.43 -31.30 -4.22
C THR A 264 8.37 -31.39 -2.69
N LEU A 265 7.16 -31.21 -2.15
CA LEU A 265 6.92 -31.35 -0.72
C LEU A 265 7.16 -32.80 -0.24
N ALA A 266 6.95 -33.79 -1.12
CA ALA A 266 7.23 -35.19 -0.82
C ALA A 266 8.73 -35.46 -0.68
N ASP A 267 9.54 -34.86 -1.56
CA ASP A 267 11.01 -34.96 -1.49
C ASP A 267 11.53 -34.30 -0.21
N LEU A 268 10.99 -33.13 0.15
CA LEU A 268 11.31 -32.47 1.41
C LEU A 268 10.99 -33.36 2.63
N TYR A 269 9.78 -33.92 2.72
CA TYR A 269 9.41 -34.74 3.89
C TYR A 269 10.16 -36.06 3.99
N ASN A 270 10.54 -36.64 2.84
CA ASN A 270 11.36 -37.85 2.81
C ASN A 270 12.86 -37.55 2.89
N GLN A 271 13.26 -36.27 2.81
CA GLN A 271 14.65 -35.81 2.82
C GLN A 271 15.47 -36.49 1.72
N VAL A 272 14.94 -36.47 0.49
CA VAL A 272 15.56 -37.06 -0.70
C VAL A 272 15.67 -36.02 -1.80
N SER A 273 16.64 -36.20 -2.71
CA SER A 273 16.80 -35.35 -3.92
C SER A 273 16.83 -33.83 -3.65
N PRO A 274 17.67 -33.32 -2.73
CA PRO A 274 17.81 -31.89 -2.55
C PRO A 274 18.32 -31.22 -3.83
N ILE A 275 17.80 -30.04 -4.14
CA ILE A 275 18.23 -29.26 -5.32
C ILE A 275 19.43 -28.37 -4.97
N MET A 276 20.27 -28.12 -5.97
CA MET A 276 21.44 -27.26 -5.84
C MET A 276 21.04 -25.79 -5.75
N LEU A 277 21.93 -24.93 -5.22
CA LEU A 277 21.68 -23.49 -5.12
C LEU A 277 21.50 -22.81 -6.48
N THR A 278 22.10 -23.36 -7.53
CA THR A 278 21.80 -22.96 -8.91
C THR A 278 20.70 -23.89 -9.44
N TYR A 279 19.52 -23.35 -9.65
CA TYR A 279 18.34 -24.11 -10.08
C TYR A 279 17.66 -23.44 -11.26
N SER A 280 17.44 -24.19 -12.34
CA SER A 280 16.62 -23.74 -13.45
C SER A 280 15.20 -24.25 -13.25
N ASN A 281 14.22 -23.35 -13.31
CA ASN A 281 12.82 -23.77 -13.25
C ASN A 281 12.45 -24.63 -14.47
N LEU A 282 11.41 -25.42 -14.32
CA LEU A 282 10.86 -26.32 -15.33
C LEU A 282 9.64 -25.74 -16.03
N TYR A 283 9.04 -24.70 -15.44
CA TYR A 283 7.87 -23.99 -15.93
C TYR A 283 7.82 -22.57 -15.36
N PRO A 284 7.15 -21.61 -16.04
CA PRO A 284 7.27 -20.17 -15.74
C PRO A 284 6.95 -19.74 -14.30
N ASP A 285 5.99 -20.40 -13.66
CA ASP A 285 5.60 -20.17 -12.27
C ASP A 285 5.82 -21.45 -11.45
N GLN A 286 7.04 -21.65 -10.94
CA GLN A 286 7.39 -22.87 -10.22
C GLN A 286 7.43 -22.69 -8.72
N THR A 287 6.62 -23.47 -8.02
CA THR A 287 6.77 -23.64 -6.57
C THR A 287 7.76 -24.75 -6.26
N ILE A 288 8.79 -24.43 -5.48
CA ILE A 288 9.66 -25.38 -4.77
C ILE A 288 9.46 -25.21 -3.26
N TYR A 289 10.12 -26.04 -2.46
CA TYR A 289 9.99 -26.03 -1.01
C TYR A 289 11.36 -25.97 -0.34
N ALA A 290 11.48 -25.12 0.67
CA ALA A 290 12.67 -24.96 1.47
C ALA A 290 12.42 -25.42 2.90
N GLU A 291 13.40 -26.11 3.50
CA GLU A 291 13.38 -26.54 4.89
C GLU A 291 14.45 -25.79 5.68
N ASN A 292 14.08 -25.29 6.86
CA ASN A 292 15.04 -24.75 7.81
C ASN A 292 14.55 -24.97 9.25
N ASN A 293 15.23 -25.86 10.00
CA ASN A 293 14.94 -26.15 11.41
C ASN A 293 13.48 -26.59 11.70
N GLY A 294 12.91 -27.41 10.81
CA GLY A 294 11.54 -27.93 10.88
C GLY A 294 10.48 -27.00 10.31
N GLN A 295 10.85 -25.79 9.86
CA GLN A 295 9.96 -24.87 9.16
C GLN A 295 10.05 -25.11 7.66
N VAL A 296 8.89 -25.30 7.03
CA VAL A 296 8.77 -25.41 5.58
C VAL A 296 8.34 -24.07 5.01
N THR A 297 9.11 -23.56 4.06
CA THR A 297 8.84 -22.35 3.29
C THR A 297 8.54 -22.73 1.84
N LYS A 298 7.42 -22.25 1.32
CA LYS A 298 7.10 -22.31 -0.10
C LYS A 298 7.91 -21.24 -0.82
N VAL A 299 8.68 -21.61 -1.84
CA VAL A 299 9.44 -20.65 -2.64
C VAL A 299 8.85 -20.65 -4.05
N ILE A 300 8.33 -19.50 -4.48
CA ILE A 300 7.71 -19.32 -5.80
C ILE A 300 8.75 -18.67 -6.70
N LEU A 301 9.27 -19.42 -7.66
CA LEU A 301 10.21 -18.97 -8.68
C LEU A 301 9.43 -18.53 -9.92
N ARG A 302 9.70 -17.33 -10.40
CA ARG A 302 9.00 -16.73 -11.54
C ARG A 302 9.96 -16.06 -12.50
N ALA A 303 9.75 -16.31 -13.79
CA ALA A 303 10.46 -15.67 -14.89
C ALA A 303 9.52 -14.69 -15.60
N ILE A 304 9.92 -13.42 -15.75
CA ILE A 304 9.11 -12.37 -16.41
C ILE A 304 9.86 -11.64 -17.51
N ASN A 305 9.13 -11.13 -18.52
CA ASN A 305 9.72 -10.35 -19.59
C ASN A 305 9.96 -8.89 -19.15
N CYS A 306 11.17 -8.58 -18.70
CA CYS A 306 11.55 -7.24 -18.25
C CYS A 306 11.72 -6.19 -19.37
N ASN A 307 11.40 -6.52 -20.63
CA ASN A 307 11.24 -5.49 -21.67
C ASN A 307 9.86 -4.81 -21.58
N VAL A 308 8.96 -5.35 -20.76
CA VAL A 308 7.70 -4.70 -20.38
C VAL A 308 7.98 -3.85 -19.15
N ASP A 309 7.56 -2.60 -19.20
CA ASP A 309 7.38 -1.73 -18.05
C ASP A 309 5.99 -2.05 -17.46
N TYR A 310 5.96 -2.58 -16.23
CA TYR A 310 4.81 -3.28 -15.66
C TYR A 310 3.83 -2.34 -14.94
N ASP A 311 4.31 -1.25 -14.38
CA ASP A 311 3.55 -0.18 -13.72
C ASP A 311 3.33 1.06 -14.60
N LEU A 312 4.12 1.21 -15.68
CA LEU A 312 4.09 2.32 -16.63
C LEU A 312 4.62 3.64 -16.06
N ASP A 313 5.59 3.57 -15.17
CA ASP A 313 6.16 4.73 -14.49
C ASP A 313 7.42 5.29 -15.18
N THR A 314 7.83 4.70 -16.31
CA THR A 314 8.99 5.02 -17.16
C THR A 314 10.34 4.45 -16.72
N VAL A 315 10.44 3.86 -15.54
CA VAL A 315 11.59 3.06 -15.13
C VAL A 315 11.46 1.69 -15.80
N ALA A 316 12.58 1.16 -16.29
CA ALA A 316 12.56 -0.16 -16.89
C ALA A 316 12.55 -1.21 -15.79
N THR A 317 11.64 -2.19 -15.84
CA THR A 317 11.58 -3.32 -14.88
C THR A 317 12.90 -4.03 -14.61
N ALA A 318 13.82 -4.10 -15.57
CA ALA A 318 15.14 -4.68 -15.35
C ALA A 318 16.08 -3.82 -14.49
N SER A 319 15.79 -2.52 -14.34
CA SER A 319 16.56 -1.54 -13.57
C SER A 319 16.09 -1.39 -12.13
N GLU A 320 14.98 -2.04 -11.78
CA GLU A 320 14.36 -1.98 -10.46
C GLU A 320 14.82 -3.11 -9.53
N ASP A 321 15.75 -3.95 -9.98
CA ASP A 321 16.58 -4.81 -9.13
C ASP A 321 17.68 -3.95 -8.48
N LEU A 322 17.29 -3.15 -7.47
CA LEU A 322 18.14 -2.11 -6.89
C LEU A 322 19.40 -2.68 -6.25
N ASN A 323 19.27 -3.86 -5.63
CA ASN A 323 20.38 -4.51 -4.93
C ASN A 323 21.23 -5.43 -5.84
N GLY A 324 20.74 -5.76 -7.04
CA GLY A 324 21.44 -6.54 -8.05
C GLY A 324 21.55 -8.04 -7.75
N ASP A 325 20.69 -8.57 -6.88
CA ASP A 325 20.63 -10.00 -6.54
C ASP A 325 19.80 -10.82 -7.54
N GLY A 326 19.05 -10.14 -8.41
CA GLY A 326 18.22 -10.69 -9.46
C GLY A 326 16.77 -10.98 -9.06
N ASN A 327 16.34 -10.64 -7.84
CA ASN A 327 14.98 -10.85 -7.33
C ASN A 327 14.18 -9.53 -7.25
N LEU A 328 13.43 -9.22 -8.29
CA LEU A 328 12.59 -8.02 -8.34
C LEU A 328 11.48 -7.96 -7.26
N GLU A 329 11.12 -9.08 -6.63
CA GLU A 329 10.04 -9.06 -5.61
C GLU A 329 10.52 -8.68 -4.20
N ASN A 330 11.83 -8.52 -3.96
CA ASN A 330 12.35 -8.09 -2.66
C ASN A 330 12.80 -6.61 -2.62
N ASP A 331 12.77 -5.91 -3.75
CA ASP A 331 12.98 -4.47 -3.85
C ASP A 331 11.63 -3.76 -3.76
N ASP A 332 11.37 -3.18 -2.59
CA ASP A 332 10.14 -2.50 -2.17
C ASP A 332 10.58 -1.33 -1.28
N THR A 333 10.82 -0.17 -1.89
CA THR A 333 11.50 0.98 -1.26
C THR A 333 10.68 1.56 -0.10
N ASP A 334 9.37 1.70 -0.25
CA ASP A 334 8.48 2.24 0.78
C ASP A 334 7.95 1.17 1.77
N GLY A 335 8.07 -0.12 1.42
CA GLY A 335 7.68 -1.25 2.25
C GLY A 335 6.16 -1.47 2.32
N ASP A 336 5.39 -0.98 1.36
CA ASP A 336 3.93 -1.06 1.33
C ASP A 336 3.41 -2.45 0.87
N GLY A 337 4.32 -3.31 0.41
CA GLY A 337 4.07 -4.67 -0.05
C GLY A 337 3.80 -4.79 -1.56
N ILE A 338 3.98 -3.71 -2.33
CA ILE A 338 4.11 -3.72 -3.78
C ILE A 338 5.60 -3.49 -4.11
N PRO A 339 6.27 -4.44 -4.76
CA PRO A 339 7.64 -4.21 -5.23
C PRO A 339 7.70 -3.09 -6.27
N ASN A 340 8.80 -2.36 -6.33
CA ASN A 340 9.00 -1.18 -7.19
C ASN A 340 8.51 -1.39 -8.63
N PHE A 341 8.88 -2.52 -9.27
CA PHE A 341 8.45 -2.82 -10.66
C PHE A 341 6.93 -3.03 -10.87
N LEU A 342 6.15 -2.87 -9.81
CA LEU A 342 4.69 -2.91 -9.79
C LEU A 342 4.10 -1.70 -9.06
N ASP A 343 4.91 -0.83 -8.48
CA ASP A 343 4.54 0.45 -7.90
C ASP A 343 4.78 1.57 -8.93
N ASN A 344 4.16 2.73 -8.78
CA ASN A 344 4.38 3.86 -9.69
C ASN A 344 4.72 5.15 -8.94
N ASP A 345 5.09 4.98 -7.68
CA ASP A 345 5.46 5.93 -6.63
C ASP A 345 6.30 5.08 -5.64
N ASP A 346 7.53 4.78 -6.05
CA ASP A 346 8.38 3.73 -5.46
C ASP A 346 8.73 4.00 -3.98
N ASP A 347 8.94 5.25 -3.61
CA ASP A 347 9.30 5.68 -2.26
C ASP A 347 8.10 6.14 -1.40
N GLY A 348 6.91 6.20 -2.01
CA GLY A 348 5.63 6.40 -1.33
C GLY A 348 5.43 7.82 -0.81
N ASP A 349 6.04 8.82 -1.45
CA ASP A 349 6.04 10.20 -0.99
C ASP A 349 4.92 11.09 -1.59
N MET A 350 4.06 10.49 -2.42
CA MET A 350 2.94 11.11 -3.17
C MET A 350 3.33 11.88 -4.43
N VAL A 351 4.61 11.90 -4.80
CA VAL A 351 5.05 12.24 -6.15
C VAL A 351 5.18 10.94 -6.94
N LEU A 352 4.82 10.97 -8.23
CA LEU A 352 4.89 9.75 -9.03
C LEU A 352 6.32 9.58 -9.53
N THR A 353 6.84 8.35 -9.53
CA THR A 353 8.14 7.99 -10.11
C THR A 353 8.32 8.59 -11.51
N SER A 354 7.27 8.58 -12.34
CA SER A 354 7.30 9.17 -13.69
C SER A 354 7.54 10.69 -13.77
N PHE A 355 7.34 11.41 -12.67
CA PHE A 355 7.63 12.84 -12.54
C PHE A 355 9.03 13.10 -11.98
N GLU A 356 9.57 12.18 -11.21
CA GLU A 356 10.89 12.30 -10.57
C GLU A 356 12.01 11.62 -11.33
N TYR A 357 11.68 10.68 -12.23
CA TYR A 357 12.60 10.00 -13.12
C TYR A 357 13.13 10.94 -14.22
N VAL A 358 13.83 11.98 -13.78
CA VAL A 358 14.41 13.06 -14.56
C VAL A 358 15.93 12.92 -14.51
N PHE A 359 16.62 13.34 -15.57
CA PHE A 359 18.07 13.22 -15.68
C PHE A 359 18.75 14.59 -15.66
N THR A 360 19.92 14.68 -15.02
CA THR A 360 20.66 15.96 -14.97
C THR A 360 21.13 16.38 -16.38
N SER A 361 20.85 17.63 -16.78
CA SER A 361 21.29 18.13 -18.09
C SER A 361 22.76 18.62 -18.02
N GLY A 362 23.73 17.75 -18.27
CA GLY A 362 25.16 18.09 -18.31
C GLY A 362 25.69 18.43 -19.71
N ARG A 363 26.53 19.48 -19.84
CA ARG A 363 27.32 19.76 -21.07
C ARG A 363 28.45 18.74 -21.33
N ASN A 364 28.70 17.84 -20.39
CA ASN A 364 29.63 16.71 -20.52
C ASN A 364 28.85 15.40 -20.46
N SER A 365 29.14 14.51 -21.41
CA SER A 365 28.42 13.28 -21.73
C SER A 365 28.27 12.27 -20.60
N ASP A 366 29.03 12.41 -19.50
CA ASP A 366 29.14 11.38 -18.47
C ASP A 366 28.20 11.62 -17.27
N ALA A 367 27.75 12.87 -17.05
CA ALA A 367 26.71 13.21 -16.07
C ALA A 367 25.32 13.32 -16.72
N ALA A 368 25.25 13.44 -18.05
CA ALA A 368 24.01 13.69 -18.80
C ALA A 368 22.99 12.53 -18.79
N ASN A 369 23.27 11.43 -18.08
CA ASN A 369 22.45 10.22 -17.99
C ASN A 369 22.33 9.67 -16.55
N SER A 370 22.69 10.44 -15.53
CA SER A 370 22.39 10.08 -14.14
C SER A 370 21.03 10.63 -13.76
N ALA A 371 20.20 9.81 -13.12
CA ALA A 371 18.96 10.24 -12.51
C ALA A 371 19.23 11.42 -11.57
N LEU A 372 18.25 12.32 -11.45
CA LEU A 372 18.32 13.47 -10.57
C LEU A 372 18.44 12.97 -9.13
N ASP A 373 19.35 13.59 -8.40
CA ASP A 373 19.67 13.36 -6.99
C ASP A 373 19.93 14.78 -6.45
N THR A 374 18.89 15.36 -5.86
CA THR A 374 18.83 16.79 -5.55
C THR A 374 19.75 17.14 -4.38
N ASP A 375 19.88 16.26 -3.39
CA ASP A 375 20.70 16.49 -2.20
C ASP A 375 22.12 15.87 -2.28
N ASN A 376 22.37 15.00 -3.27
CA ASN A 376 23.61 14.28 -3.55
C ASN A 376 24.01 13.24 -2.49
N ASP A 377 23.05 12.57 -1.86
CA ASP A 377 23.32 11.48 -0.90
C ASP A 377 23.58 10.11 -1.58
N GLY A 378 23.28 10.01 -2.87
CA GLY A 378 23.45 8.82 -3.70
C GLY A 378 22.17 8.00 -3.93
N ILE A 379 21.03 8.45 -3.42
CA ILE A 379 19.70 7.93 -3.72
C ILE A 379 19.05 8.89 -4.73
N PRO A 380 18.62 8.42 -5.91
CA PRO A 380 17.88 9.25 -6.84
C PRO A 380 16.52 9.66 -6.29
N ASN A 381 16.02 10.83 -6.70
CA ASN A 381 14.78 11.41 -6.19
C ASN A 381 13.58 10.45 -6.21
N TYR A 382 13.37 9.71 -7.30
CA TYR A 382 12.27 8.73 -7.39
C TYR A 382 12.37 7.51 -6.43
N LEU A 383 13.41 7.45 -5.60
CA LEU A 383 13.63 6.44 -4.57
C LEU A 383 13.94 7.09 -3.21
N ASP A 384 13.78 8.41 -3.08
CA ASP A 384 14.16 9.21 -1.93
C ASP A 384 12.97 10.05 -1.42
N ASN A 385 12.49 9.74 -0.22
CA ASN A 385 11.35 10.42 0.36
C ASN A 385 11.68 11.75 1.08
N ASP A 386 12.93 12.21 1.04
CA ASP A 386 13.42 13.52 1.52
C ASP A 386 14.32 14.13 0.44
N ASP A 387 13.71 14.38 -0.72
CA ASP A 387 14.35 14.68 -2.00
C ASP A 387 15.47 15.73 -1.95
N ASP A 388 15.33 16.77 -1.12
CA ASP A 388 16.30 17.86 -1.00
C ASP A 388 17.19 17.79 0.26
N GLY A 389 17.01 16.73 1.05
CA GLY A 389 17.80 16.37 2.23
C GLY A 389 17.74 17.43 3.33
N ASP A 390 16.61 18.11 3.48
CA ASP A 390 16.43 19.14 4.49
C ASP A 390 15.86 18.61 5.83
N GLY A 391 15.36 17.37 5.81
CA GLY A 391 14.83 16.66 6.97
C GLY A 391 13.31 16.73 7.10
N VAL A 392 12.61 17.34 6.15
CA VAL A 392 11.16 17.28 5.99
C VAL A 392 10.85 16.35 4.81
N LEU A 393 10.19 15.22 5.05
CA LEU A 393 9.82 14.31 3.97
C LEU A 393 8.97 15.04 2.91
N THR A 394 9.17 14.75 1.62
CA THR A 394 8.45 15.32 0.48
C THR A 394 6.93 15.33 0.70
N ILE A 395 6.38 14.22 1.19
CA ILE A 395 4.95 14.08 1.52
C ILE A 395 4.42 15.13 2.51
N ASN A 396 5.28 15.68 3.37
CA ASN A 396 4.93 16.70 4.37
C ASN A 396 5.15 18.13 3.88
N GLU A 397 5.66 18.31 2.67
CA GLU A 397 5.85 19.61 2.02
C GLU A 397 4.64 20.05 1.20
N ASP A 398 3.52 19.34 1.37
CA ASP A 398 2.17 19.80 1.02
C ASP A 398 1.65 20.85 2.04
N TYR A 399 2.15 22.07 1.92
CA TYR A 399 1.80 23.20 2.78
C TYR A 399 0.33 23.60 2.66
N ASN A 400 -0.26 23.40 1.48
CA ASN A 400 -1.64 23.78 1.21
C ASN A 400 -2.66 22.69 1.61
N ARG A 401 -2.17 21.48 1.96
CA ARG A 401 -2.93 20.31 2.42
C ARG A 401 -3.92 19.80 1.39
N ASN A 402 -3.56 19.88 0.12
CA ASN A 402 -4.37 19.33 -0.96
C ASN A 402 -4.00 17.88 -1.27
N ASN A 403 -2.97 17.32 -0.62
CA ASN A 403 -2.34 16.01 -0.80
C ASN A 403 -1.55 15.87 -2.12
N ASN A 404 -0.93 16.95 -2.61
CA ASN A 404 -0.05 17.00 -3.78
C ASN A 404 1.13 17.95 -3.51
N PRO A 405 2.26 17.46 -2.96
CA PRO A 405 3.44 18.29 -2.71
C PRO A 405 4.04 18.89 -3.98
N ALA A 406 3.78 18.28 -5.16
CA ALA A 406 4.36 18.74 -6.42
C ALA A 406 3.76 20.03 -6.99
N ASP A 407 2.72 20.62 -6.37
CA ASP A 407 2.19 21.93 -6.74
C ASP A 407 2.54 23.08 -5.78
N ASP A 408 3.25 22.79 -4.69
CA ASP A 408 3.67 23.80 -3.73
C ASP A 408 5.02 24.42 -4.17
N ASP A 409 4.99 25.73 -4.41
CA ASP A 409 6.13 26.59 -4.75
C ASP A 409 5.98 27.90 -3.94
N THR A 410 6.47 27.89 -2.72
CA THR A 410 6.33 28.99 -1.75
C THR A 410 6.98 30.28 -2.27
N ASN A 411 8.10 30.16 -2.98
CA ASN A 411 8.91 31.30 -3.40
C ASN A 411 8.58 31.81 -4.83
N ASN A 412 7.70 31.09 -5.55
CA ASN A 412 7.25 31.34 -6.92
C ASN A 412 8.39 31.38 -7.96
N ASN A 413 9.41 30.53 -7.82
CA ASN A 413 10.53 30.44 -8.78
C ASN A 413 10.27 29.40 -9.89
N GLY A 414 9.19 28.62 -9.79
CA GLY A 414 8.80 27.57 -10.73
C GLY A 414 9.39 26.19 -10.44
N LEU A 415 10.05 25.99 -9.31
CA LEU A 415 10.52 24.70 -8.80
C LEU A 415 9.64 24.34 -7.59
N PRO A 416 9.16 23.09 -7.47
CA PRO A 416 8.47 22.64 -6.27
C PRO A 416 9.35 22.73 -5.03
N ASP A 417 8.72 23.00 -3.89
CA ASP A 417 9.41 23.21 -2.60
C ASP A 417 10.22 21.97 -2.17
N PHE A 418 9.74 20.75 -2.48
CA PHE A 418 10.40 19.48 -2.14
C PHE A 418 11.74 19.24 -2.86
N LEU A 419 12.08 20.08 -3.84
CA LEU A 419 13.37 20.08 -4.52
C LEU A 419 14.28 21.23 -4.04
N GLU A 420 13.88 21.94 -2.97
CA GLU A 420 14.49 23.18 -2.52
C GLU A 420 14.76 23.25 -1.02
N ARG A 421 15.92 22.74 -0.63
CA ARG A 421 16.42 22.72 0.76
C ARG A 421 16.35 24.04 1.55
N ALA A 422 16.29 25.16 0.85
CA ALA A 422 16.26 26.49 1.45
C ALA A 422 14.84 27.04 1.71
N VAL A 423 13.81 26.34 1.22
CA VAL A 423 12.43 26.83 1.13
C VAL A 423 11.53 26.22 2.17
N ALA A 424 11.88 25.05 2.75
CA ALA A 424 10.97 24.42 3.69
C ALA A 424 10.55 25.37 4.80
N LEU A 425 9.25 25.64 4.81
CA LEU A 425 8.57 26.40 5.84
C LEU A 425 8.29 25.52 7.08
N GLY A 426 9.24 24.62 7.38
CA GLY A 426 9.13 23.57 8.39
C GLY A 426 9.94 23.82 9.66
N VAL A 427 10.27 25.05 10.04
CA VAL A 427 11.09 25.32 11.25
C VAL A 427 10.46 26.21 12.31
N ASN A 428 9.18 25.94 12.61
CA ASN A 428 8.69 26.11 13.99
C ASN A 428 8.34 24.78 14.67
N GLU A 429 8.29 23.65 13.95
CA GLU A 429 7.98 22.33 14.53
C GLU A 429 9.25 21.62 15.07
N HIS A 430 10.41 21.83 14.43
CA HIS A 430 11.71 21.31 14.92
C HIS A 430 12.26 22.01 16.19
N ALA A 431 11.67 23.11 16.65
CA ALA A 431 12.04 23.70 17.94
C ALA A 431 11.42 22.95 19.14
N LEU A 432 10.30 22.23 18.97
CA LEU A 432 9.57 21.59 20.07
C LEU A 432 10.16 20.22 20.46
N ASN A 433 10.69 19.47 19.49
CA ASN A 433 11.37 18.18 19.73
C ASN A 433 12.59 18.31 20.66
N ASN A 434 13.23 19.48 20.71
CA ASN A 434 14.34 19.78 21.63
C ASN A 434 13.89 20.39 22.99
N LEU A 435 12.59 20.67 23.15
CA LEU A 435 12.03 21.32 24.34
C LEU A 435 11.24 20.34 25.24
N ILE A 436 10.84 19.17 24.74
CA ILE A 436 10.29 18.10 25.58
C ILE A 436 11.30 16.95 25.63
N SER A 437 11.70 16.54 26.84
CA SER A 437 12.60 15.40 27.02
C SER A 437 12.02 14.35 27.98
N LEU A 438 12.27 13.08 27.65
CA LEU A 438 11.87 11.93 28.45
C LEU A 438 13.08 11.28 29.11
N TYR A 439 13.09 11.20 30.45
CA TYR A 439 14.22 10.65 31.19
C TYR A 439 13.83 9.99 32.52
N PRO A 440 14.60 9.02 33.03
CA PRO A 440 15.75 8.41 32.36
C PRO A 440 15.29 7.51 31.20
N ASN A 441 16.04 7.49 30.12
CA ASN A 441 15.93 6.48 29.08
C ASN A 441 17.27 5.73 29.00
N PRO A 442 17.37 4.45 29.43
CA PRO A 442 16.27 3.57 29.84
C PRO A 442 15.64 3.86 31.22
N ALA A 443 14.32 3.67 31.34
CA ALA A 443 13.51 3.88 32.54
C ALA A 443 13.28 2.57 33.32
N SER A 444 13.25 2.61 34.66
CA SER A 444 12.93 1.43 35.50
C SER A 444 11.55 1.51 36.13
N ASN A 445 11.24 2.61 36.85
CA ASN A 445 9.99 2.76 37.59
C ASN A 445 9.17 3.98 37.13
N LEU A 446 9.85 5.07 36.78
CA LEU A 446 9.27 6.34 36.38
C LEU A 446 9.94 6.81 35.09
N LEU A 447 9.13 7.37 34.20
CA LEU A 447 9.55 8.13 33.03
C LEU A 447 9.15 9.58 33.27
N ASN A 448 10.12 10.45 33.53
CA ASN A 448 9.90 11.88 33.74
C ASN A 448 9.77 12.60 32.39
N ILE A 449 9.00 13.69 32.40
CA ILE A 449 8.76 14.57 31.27
C ILE A 449 9.24 15.96 31.69
N ASP A 450 10.26 16.49 31.03
CA ASP A 450 10.62 17.91 31.12
C ASP A 450 10.08 18.61 29.89
N ASN A 451 8.99 19.36 30.06
CA ASN A 451 8.32 20.12 29.01
C ASN A 451 8.68 21.61 29.14
N ARG A 452 9.42 22.12 28.16
CA ARG A 452 9.87 23.53 28.09
C ARG A 452 9.16 24.32 26.98
N THR A 453 8.08 23.78 26.42
CA THR A 453 7.39 24.34 25.24
C THR A 453 6.42 25.48 25.57
N ASN A 454 6.21 25.83 26.85
CA ASN A 454 5.13 26.69 27.35
C ASN A 454 3.69 26.23 26.99
N GLU A 455 3.55 25.14 26.24
CA GLU A 455 2.29 24.54 25.83
C GLU A 455 1.87 23.39 26.75
N VAL A 456 0.57 23.14 26.81
CA VAL A 456 -0.03 22.12 27.69
C VAL A 456 -0.08 20.77 26.97
N ILE A 457 0.35 19.71 27.67
CA ILE A 457 0.19 18.33 27.19
C ILE A 457 -1.25 17.87 27.53
N SER A 458 -2.10 17.67 26.53
CA SER A 458 -3.51 17.29 26.73
C SER A 458 -3.69 15.79 26.96
N ASN A 459 -2.90 14.96 26.28
CA ASN A 459 -2.99 13.50 26.33
C ASN A 459 -1.61 12.86 26.15
N ILE A 460 -1.37 11.74 26.85
CA ILE A 460 -0.19 10.90 26.64
C ILE A 460 -0.63 9.45 26.47
N ALA A 461 -0.16 8.81 25.41
CA ALA A 461 -0.40 7.40 25.12
C ALA A 461 0.93 6.66 24.93
N ILE A 462 1.07 5.50 25.55
CA ILE A 462 2.23 4.62 25.41
C ILE A 462 1.80 3.38 24.63
N TYR A 463 2.53 3.09 23.57
CA TYR A 463 2.32 1.95 22.69
C TYR A 463 3.50 0.96 22.80
N SER A 464 3.20 -0.32 22.71
CA SER A 464 4.23 -1.35 22.49
C SER A 464 4.80 -1.26 21.08
N ILE A 465 5.89 -1.98 20.81
CA ILE A 465 6.47 -2.08 19.45
C ILE A 465 5.51 -2.64 18.40
N ASN A 466 4.47 -3.37 18.81
CA ASN A 466 3.47 -3.94 17.90
C ASN A 466 2.25 -3.00 17.73
N GLY A 467 2.38 -1.72 18.13
CA GLY A 467 1.31 -0.73 18.01
C GLY A 467 0.16 -0.87 19.02
N MET A 468 0.23 -1.80 19.98
CA MET A 468 -0.80 -1.94 21.00
C MET A 468 -0.69 -0.83 22.04
N LEU A 469 -1.80 -0.14 22.32
CA LEU A 469 -1.89 0.82 23.42
C LEU A 469 -1.75 0.10 24.77
N VAL A 470 -0.66 0.36 25.50
CA VAL A 470 -0.37 -0.26 26.80
C VAL A 470 -0.67 0.64 27.99
N LYS A 471 -0.68 1.96 27.79
CA LYS A 471 -1.03 2.93 28.83
C LYS A 471 -1.54 4.22 28.21
N GLN A 472 -2.52 4.85 28.85
CA GLN A 472 -3.00 6.18 28.48
C GLN A 472 -3.18 7.06 29.72
N VAL A 473 -2.81 8.32 29.59
CA VAL A 473 -2.97 9.37 30.59
C VAL A 473 -3.74 10.52 29.94
N PRO A 474 -5.09 10.51 29.99
CA PRO A 474 -5.88 11.63 29.51
C PRO A 474 -5.77 12.82 30.47
N ASN A 475 -5.91 14.04 29.96
CA ASN A 475 -5.80 15.31 30.71
C ASN A 475 -4.42 15.51 31.36
N ALA A 476 -3.36 15.32 30.58
CA ALA A 476 -1.98 15.30 31.06
C ALA A 476 -1.37 16.68 31.39
N ALA A 477 -2.19 17.72 31.58
CA ALA A 477 -1.77 19.12 31.61
C ALA A 477 -0.71 19.44 32.67
N ASN A 478 -0.72 18.71 33.79
CA ASN A 478 0.20 18.89 34.93
C ASN A 478 1.07 17.65 35.19
N VAL A 479 1.15 16.73 34.24
CA VAL A 479 1.89 15.47 34.40
C VAL A 479 3.37 15.70 34.11
N THR A 480 4.20 15.50 35.12
CA THR A 480 5.68 15.62 35.01
C THR A 480 6.38 14.26 35.06
N SER A 481 5.66 13.19 35.38
CA SER A 481 6.20 11.83 35.34
C SER A 481 5.09 10.79 35.16
N ILE A 482 5.45 9.68 34.52
CA ILE A 482 4.57 8.55 34.24
C ILE A 482 5.15 7.30 34.94
N PRO A 483 4.38 6.62 35.81
CA PRO A 483 4.76 5.30 36.29
C PRO A 483 4.85 4.32 35.13
N VAL A 484 5.96 3.60 35.02
CA VAL A 484 6.18 2.59 33.98
C VAL A 484 6.60 1.24 34.57
N SER A 485 6.58 1.11 35.91
CA SER A 485 6.95 -0.12 36.63
C SER A 485 6.15 -1.36 36.23
N GLU A 486 4.92 -1.15 35.78
CA GLU A 486 3.98 -2.18 35.33
C GLU A 486 4.28 -2.70 33.92
N LEU A 487 5.06 -1.96 33.14
CA LEU A 487 5.42 -2.34 31.78
C LEU A 487 6.53 -3.40 31.81
N GLN A 488 6.42 -4.39 30.94
CA GLN A 488 7.47 -5.39 30.74
C GLN A 488 8.72 -4.73 30.16
N THR A 489 9.91 -5.28 30.46
CA THR A 489 11.18 -4.85 29.86
C THR A 489 11.07 -4.89 28.34
N GLY A 490 11.38 -3.78 27.67
CA GLY A 490 11.16 -3.66 26.22
C GLY A 490 11.21 -2.21 25.73
N MET A 491 11.02 -2.04 24.42
CA MET A 491 10.92 -0.74 23.77
C MET A 491 9.46 -0.30 23.69
N TYR A 492 9.22 1.00 23.87
CA TYR A 492 7.89 1.60 23.80
C TYR A 492 7.94 2.93 23.07
N PHE A 493 6.84 3.27 22.42
CA PHE A 493 6.60 4.57 21.81
C PHE A 493 5.65 5.38 22.68
N VAL A 494 5.91 6.67 22.83
CA VAL A 494 5.11 7.62 23.61
C VAL A 494 4.59 8.68 22.66
N LYS A 495 3.28 8.69 22.44
CA LYS A 495 2.57 9.73 21.71
C LYS A 495 2.06 10.76 22.71
N MET A 496 2.37 12.04 22.50
CA MET A 496 1.87 13.16 23.31
C MET A 496 1.13 14.14 22.43
N GLU A 497 -0.04 14.59 22.87
CA GLU A 497 -0.75 15.70 22.25
C GLU A 497 -0.38 16.98 23.00
N VAL A 498 0.25 17.94 22.33
CA VAL A 498 0.78 19.19 22.91
C VAL A 498 0.22 20.36 22.12
N GLY A 499 -0.64 21.17 22.74
CA GLY A 499 -1.41 22.18 22.01
C GLY A 499 -2.26 21.55 20.89
N ASN A 500 -1.97 21.89 19.63
CA ASN A 500 -2.62 21.33 18.43
C ASN A 500 -1.76 20.28 17.70
N GLN A 501 -0.62 19.88 18.27
CA GLN A 501 0.36 19.00 17.64
C GLN A 501 0.45 17.64 18.34
N VAL A 502 0.99 16.66 17.62
CA VAL A 502 1.24 15.30 18.10
C VAL A 502 2.74 15.03 18.05
N MET A 503 3.33 14.69 19.20
CA MET A 503 4.75 14.44 19.35
C MET A 503 4.99 12.96 19.69
N ASN A 504 5.97 12.33 19.04
CA ASN A 504 6.30 10.91 19.25
C ASN A 504 7.71 10.75 19.81
N TYR A 505 7.83 9.99 20.91
CA TYR A 505 9.11 9.70 21.55
C TYR A 505 9.29 8.20 21.73
N LYS A 506 10.53 7.76 21.89
CA LYS A 506 10.90 6.37 22.18
C LYS A 506 11.57 6.28 23.54
N PHE A 507 11.19 5.29 24.35
CA PHE A 507 11.95 4.94 25.55
C PHE A 507 12.09 3.44 25.73
N ILE A 508 13.13 3.05 26.47
CA ILE A 508 13.44 1.66 26.82
C ILE A 508 13.04 1.44 28.28
N LYS A 509 12.18 0.46 28.55
CA LYS A 509 11.89 -0.04 29.89
C LYS A 509 12.91 -1.12 30.27
N LYS A 510 13.60 -0.94 31.39
CA LYS A 510 14.50 -1.94 32.00
C LYS A 510 13.76 -2.85 32.96
#